data_AF-A0A7L2RC54-F1
#
_entry.id   AF-A0A7L2RC54-F1
#
_cell.length_a   1.000
_cell.length_b   1.000
_cell.length_c   1.000
_cell.angle_alpha   90.00
_cell.angle_beta   90.00
_cell.angle_gamma   90.00
#
_symmetry.space_group_name_H-M   'P 1'
#
loop_
_entity.id
_entity.type
_entity.pdbx_description
1 polymer ?
#
loop_
_entity_poly.entity_id
_entity_poly.type
_entity_poly.pdbx_seq_one_letter_code
_entity_poly.pdbx_strand_id
1 'polypeptide(L)'
;VLLVRNRMEFSALGSKCPHYGAPMSKGNPSSGQGGKNHHGEVGSQCPAWGGSLAGVLRGERLRCPWHGACFNIRTGDIEEYPALDCISCFKVTVEEGKVFITAKKKVLTLPAVTEHRQHLGLRRCLLNKNTVLLLGGGVAALVCAETLRQEGFTGRIIMATDEKHVPYDKSKLSKEMNLKPEDVYLRKPEFLKARDIEFWTEKEAVSVDFQKQRVRFMDGSSQKYQQLLIATGSHSGFLKVPGADLQNVCMLQTPEESSKILKLATGKNLVIVGASFIGTRL
;
A
#
# COMPACT_ATOMS: atom_id res chain seq x y z
N VAL A 1 15.33 -7.44 -15.21
CA VAL A 1 16.13 -6.25 -14.84
C VAL A 1 15.83 -5.16 -15.86
N LEU A 2 15.60 -3.94 -15.41
CA LEU A 2 15.41 -2.74 -16.22
C LEU A 2 16.71 -1.93 -16.19
N LEU A 3 17.37 -1.77 -17.34
CA LEU A 3 18.52 -0.88 -17.46
C LEU A 3 18.02 0.52 -17.82
N VAL A 4 18.37 1.50 -17.01
CA VAL A 4 18.03 2.91 -17.19
C VAL A 4 19.31 3.68 -17.48
N ARG A 5 19.32 4.43 -18.58
CA ARG A 5 20.37 5.40 -18.88
C ARG A 5 19.86 6.80 -18.59
N ASN A 6 20.51 7.49 -17.66
CA ASN A 6 20.24 8.90 -17.37
C ASN A 6 21.52 9.69 -17.61
N ARG A 7 21.53 10.54 -18.66
CA ARG A 7 22.73 11.23 -19.15
C ARG A 7 23.86 10.22 -19.47
N MET A 8 24.99 10.31 -18.78
CA MET A 8 26.16 9.44 -18.94
C MET A 8 26.21 8.28 -17.93
N GLU A 9 25.21 8.16 -17.06
CA GLU A 9 25.19 7.16 -16.01
C GLU A 9 24.15 6.06 -16.30
N PHE A 10 24.47 4.86 -15.83
CA PHE A 10 23.61 3.69 -15.95
C PHE A 10 23.16 3.23 -14.57
N SER A 11 21.89 2.90 -14.45
CA SER A 11 21.28 2.32 -13.26
C SER A 11 20.50 1.08 -13.65
N ALA A 12 20.49 0.06 -12.80
CA ALA A 12 19.79 -1.19 -13.06
C ALA A 12 18.78 -1.46 -11.95
N LEU A 13 17.51 -1.62 -12.34
CA LEU A 13 16.37 -1.73 -11.46
C LEU A 13 15.59 -3.03 -11.69
N GLY A 14 14.66 -3.35 -10.79
CA GLY A 14 13.63 -4.36 -11.04
C GLY A 14 12.83 -4.02 -12.30
N SER A 15 12.45 -5.02 -13.09
CA SER A 15 11.64 -4.80 -14.30
C SER A 15 10.13 -4.81 -14.05
N LYS A 16 9.71 -5.04 -12.80
CA LYS A 16 8.32 -5.05 -12.36
C LYS A 16 8.17 -4.11 -11.17
N CYS A 17 7.08 -3.35 -11.16
CA CYS A 17 6.68 -2.54 -10.02
C CYS A 17 6.32 -3.47 -8.84
N PRO A 18 6.80 -3.21 -7.62
CA PRO A 18 6.38 -3.94 -6.43
C PRO A 18 4.87 -3.78 -6.13
N HIS A 19 4.25 -2.71 -6.64
CA HIS A 19 2.79 -2.54 -6.59
C HIS A 19 2.10 -3.32 -7.73
N TYR A 20 1.57 -4.51 -7.39
CA TYR A 20 0.86 -5.44 -8.28
C TYR A 20 1.65 -5.98 -9.49
N GLY A 21 2.97 -5.81 -9.54
CA GLY A 21 3.81 -6.47 -10.54
C GLY A 21 3.77 -5.86 -11.94
N ALA A 22 3.26 -4.63 -12.09
CA ALA A 22 3.17 -3.94 -13.38
C ALA A 22 4.53 -3.88 -14.09
N PRO A 23 4.64 -4.23 -15.39
CA PRO A 23 5.90 -4.15 -16.10
C PRO A 23 6.36 -2.69 -16.27
N MET A 24 7.64 -2.44 -16.03
CA MET A 24 8.25 -1.10 -16.09
C MET A 24 9.01 -0.84 -17.41
N SER A 25 8.98 -1.79 -18.35
CA SER A 25 10.02 -1.94 -19.38
C SER A 25 9.64 -1.51 -20.80
N LYS A 26 8.81 -0.48 -21.00
CA LYS A 26 8.45 -0.01 -22.36
C LYS A 26 8.26 1.50 -22.47
N GLY A 27 9.20 2.33 -22.02
CA GLY A 27 9.12 3.80 -22.17
C GLY A 27 10.26 4.41 -22.97
N ASN A 28 9.91 5.28 -23.93
CA ASN A 28 10.86 6.22 -24.52
C ASN A 28 11.14 7.35 -23.51
N PRO A 29 12.40 7.75 -23.28
CA PRO A 29 12.70 8.93 -22.48
C PRO A 29 12.14 10.16 -23.20
N SER A 30 11.08 10.76 -22.65
CA SER A 30 10.55 12.00 -23.21
C SER A 30 11.55 13.13 -22.92
N SER A 31 12.16 13.65 -23.99
CA SER A 31 12.81 14.95 -23.99
C SER A 31 11.79 15.99 -23.58
N GLY A 32 12.15 16.82 -22.59
CA GLY A 32 11.25 17.81 -22.03
C GLY A 32 10.80 18.84 -23.06
N GLN A 33 9.49 18.94 -23.26
CA GLN A 33 8.80 20.17 -23.62
C GLN A 33 7.37 20.10 -23.07
N GLY A 34 6.93 21.23 -22.50
CA GLY A 34 5.79 21.34 -21.60
C GLY A 34 4.47 20.78 -22.14
N GLY A 35 3.72 20.12 -21.26
CA GLY A 35 2.37 19.65 -21.50
C GLY A 35 1.69 19.29 -20.19
N LYS A 36 0.66 20.07 -19.85
CA LYS A 36 -0.25 20.07 -18.70
C LYS A 36 -0.33 18.78 -17.86
N ASN A 37 -0.32 18.99 -16.54
CA ASN A 37 -0.74 18.06 -15.51
C ASN A 37 -2.06 17.37 -15.87
N HIS A 38 -2.01 16.08 -16.15
CA HIS A 38 -3.17 15.20 -16.02
C HIS A 38 -2.96 14.28 -14.83
N HIS A 39 -3.47 14.72 -13.68
CA HIS A 39 -3.85 13.82 -12.60
C HIS A 39 -5.08 13.04 -13.09
N GLY A 40 -4.84 11.89 -13.71
CA GLY A 40 -5.88 10.95 -14.08
C GLY A 40 -5.34 9.55 -13.82
N GLU A 41 -6.01 8.80 -12.97
CA GLU A 41 -5.84 7.35 -12.89
C GLU A 41 -6.20 6.77 -14.26
N VAL A 42 -5.18 6.38 -15.02
CA VAL A 42 -5.38 5.71 -16.29
C VAL A 42 -5.47 4.22 -15.97
N GLY A 43 -6.59 3.61 -16.35
CA GLY A 43 -6.67 2.16 -16.47
C GLY A 43 -5.49 1.63 -17.29
N SER A 44 -5.28 0.33 -17.31
CA SER A 44 -4.15 -0.33 -17.98
C SER A 44 -4.05 -0.09 -19.51
N GLN A 45 -4.87 0.79 -20.10
CA GLN A 45 -4.89 1.20 -21.50
C GLN A 45 -4.90 2.73 -21.60
N CYS A 46 -3.95 3.30 -22.37
CA CYS A 46 -4.03 4.68 -22.85
C CYS A 46 -5.19 4.75 -23.86
N PRO A 47 -6.25 5.56 -23.65
CA PRO A 47 -7.37 5.63 -24.59
C PRO A 47 -6.97 6.16 -25.97
N ALA A 48 -5.84 6.86 -26.08
CA ALA A 48 -5.40 7.48 -27.33
C ALA A 48 -4.49 6.60 -28.19
N TRP A 49 -3.87 5.57 -27.61
CA TRP A 49 -2.85 4.77 -28.30
C TRP A 49 -2.87 3.36 -27.71
N GLY A 50 -3.50 2.40 -28.38
CA GLY A 50 -3.68 0.99 -27.95
C GLY A 50 -2.40 0.17 -27.71
N GLY A 51 -1.37 0.75 -27.09
CA GLY A 51 -0.12 0.13 -26.68
C GLY A 51 0.00 0.00 -25.17
N SER A 52 0.85 -0.96 -24.75
CA SER A 52 1.23 -1.20 -23.35
C SER A 52 1.84 0.07 -22.74
N LEU A 53 1.23 0.59 -21.67
CA LEU A 53 1.75 1.75 -20.96
C LEU A 53 3.14 1.46 -20.36
N ALA A 54 3.95 2.51 -20.33
CA ALA A 54 5.38 2.42 -20.53
C ALA A 54 6.30 2.45 -19.31
N GLY A 55 5.98 3.06 -18.18
CA GLY A 55 7.00 3.50 -17.23
C GLY A 55 7.66 4.79 -17.72
N VAL A 56 7.60 5.84 -16.90
CA VAL A 56 8.05 7.19 -17.28
C VAL A 56 9.23 7.60 -16.42
N LEU A 57 10.34 7.99 -17.05
CA LEU A 57 11.52 8.51 -16.38
C LEU A 57 11.55 10.04 -16.48
N ARG A 58 11.64 10.74 -15.35
CA ARG A 58 11.88 12.19 -15.31
C ARG A 58 12.92 12.52 -14.24
N GLY A 59 14.08 13.02 -14.67
CA GLY A 59 15.21 13.22 -13.76
C GLY A 59 15.63 11.88 -13.16
N GLU A 60 15.65 11.78 -11.83
CA GLU A 60 16.00 10.55 -11.11
C GLU A 60 14.77 9.71 -10.70
N ARG A 61 13.59 10.06 -11.21
CA ARG A 61 12.31 9.49 -10.79
C ARG A 61 11.73 8.60 -11.86
N LEU A 62 11.54 7.32 -11.54
CA LEU A 62 10.90 6.32 -12.39
C LEU A 62 9.47 6.06 -11.90
N ARG A 63 8.48 6.38 -12.73
CA ARG A 63 7.06 6.26 -12.40
C ARG A 63 6.40 5.06 -13.06
N CYS A 64 5.68 4.27 -12.26
CA CYS A 64 4.88 3.14 -12.69
C CYS A 64 3.71 3.62 -13.57
N PRO A 65 3.51 3.02 -14.75
CA PRO A 65 2.47 3.46 -15.67
C PRO A 65 1.04 3.16 -15.21
N TRP A 66 0.85 2.12 -14.40
CA TRP A 66 -0.50 1.62 -14.07
C TRP A 66 -1.11 2.31 -12.85
N HIS A 67 -0.29 2.58 -11.83
CA HIS A 67 -0.78 3.03 -10.52
C HIS A 67 -0.03 4.26 -10.00
N GLY A 68 0.94 4.78 -10.75
CA GLY A 68 1.64 6.01 -10.40
C GLY A 68 2.73 5.89 -9.33
N ALA A 69 2.96 4.71 -8.74
CA ALA A 69 4.06 4.48 -7.80
C ALA A 69 5.39 4.96 -8.39
N CYS A 70 6.16 5.72 -7.64
CA CYS A 70 7.38 6.35 -8.14
C CYS A 70 8.58 5.93 -7.31
N PHE A 71 9.72 5.71 -7.99
CA PHE A 71 10.94 5.21 -7.38
C PHE A 71 12.15 6.04 -7.79
N ASN A 72 13.10 6.18 -6.88
CA ASN A 72 14.40 6.74 -7.17
C ASN A 72 15.23 5.75 -8.01
N ILE A 73 15.78 6.15 -9.15
CA ILE A 73 16.53 5.25 -10.03
C ILE A 73 17.88 4.81 -9.48
N ARG A 74 18.45 5.54 -8.51
CA ARG A 74 19.74 5.22 -7.90
C ARG A 74 19.58 4.28 -6.72
N THR A 75 18.68 4.64 -5.81
CA THR A 75 18.52 3.93 -4.54
C THR A 75 17.44 2.85 -4.61
N GLY A 76 16.44 3.02 -5.48
CA GLY A 76 15.27 2.16 -5.57
C GLY A 76 14.17 2.52 -4.58
N ASP A 77 14.39 3.57 -3.78
CA ASP A 77 13.49 4.00 -2.72
C ASP A 77 12.17 4.51 -3.29
N ILE A 78 11.11 4.39 -2.49
CA ILE A 78 9.78 4.90 -2.84
C ILE A 78 9.78 6.42 -2.73
N GLU A 79 9.54 7.10 -3.85
CA GLU A 79 9.38 8.55 -3.95
C GLU A 79 7.90 8.95 -3.96
N GLU A 80 7.03 8.08 -4.49
CA GLU A 80 5.57 8.21 -4.40
C GLU A 80 4.91 6.84 -4.21
N TYR A 81 3.90 6.80 -3.36
CA TYR A 81 2.92 5.71 -3.20
C TYR A 81 2.17 5.43 -4.51
N PRO A 82 1.48 4.28 -4.69
CA PRO A 82 1.00 3.31 -3.69
C PRO A 82 1.89 2.10 -3.41
N ALA A 83 3.14 2.04 -3.89
CA ALA A 83 4.02 0.93 -3.56
C ALA A 83 4.33 0.88 -2.05
N LEU A 84 4.37 -0.34 -1.49
CA LEU A 84 4.78 -0.60 -0.10
C LEU A 84 6.24 -1.02 0.01
N ASP A 85 6.80 -1.56 -1.06
CA ASP A 85 8.19 -2.00 -1.12
C ASP A 85 8.97 -1.19 -2.15
N CYS A 86 10.28 -1.05 -1.91
CA CYS A 86 11.22 -0.47 -2.84
C CYS A 86 11.38 -1.35 -4.08
N ILE A 87 11.85 -0.72 -5.17
CA ILE A 87 12.25 -1.47 -6.36
C ILE A 87 13.71 -1.92 -6.23
N SER A 88 14.01 -3.15 -6.60
CA SER A 88 15.36 -3.70 -6.45
C SER A 88 16.39 -2.98 -7.30
N CYS A 89 17.45 -2.46 -6.68
CA CYS A 89 18.63 -1.93 -7.37
C CYS A 89 19.74 -2.97 -7.51
N PHE A 90 20.40 -2.97 -8.67
CA PHE A 90 21.51 -3.85 -9.01
C PHE A 90 22.78 -3.03 -9.27
N LYS A 91 23.94 -3.59 -8.90
CA LYS A 91 25.22 -2.92 -9.15
C LYS A 91 25.49 -2.89 -10.65
N VAL A 92 25.85 -1.73 -11.17
CA VAL A 92 26.23 -1.53 -12.56
C VAL A 92 27.72 -1.16 -12.64
N THR A 93 28.45 -1.79 -13.56
CA THR A 93 29.81 -1.39 -13.95
C THR A 93 29.86 -1.19 -15.46
N VAL A 94 30.64 -0.21 -15.91
CA VAL A 94 30.82 0.08 -17.33
C VAL A 94 32.30 -0.08 -17.65
N GLU A 95 32.62 -1.04 -18.52
CA GLU A 95 33.98 -1.36 -18.94
C GLU A 95 34.01 -1.45 -20.46
N GLU A 96 34.93 -0.73 -21.11
CA GLU A 96 35.11 -0.75 -22.58
C GLU A 96 33.80 -0.52 -23.38
N GLY A 97 32.92 0.36 -22.87
CA GLY A 97 31.62 0.65 -23.51
C GLY A 97 30.55 -0.45 -23.33
N LYS A 98 30.84 -1.51 -22.57
CA LYS A 98 29.89 -2.56 -22.19
C LYS A 98 29.35 -2.30 -20.80
N VAL A 99 28.06 -2.55 -20.60
CA VAL A 99 27.39 -2.38 -19.31
C VAL A 99 27.19 -3.74 -18.66
N PHE A 100 27.79 -3.94 -17.50
CA PHE A 100 27.68 -5.16 -16.71
C PHE A 100 26.76 -4.91 -15.50
N ILE A 101 25.86 -5.85 -15.24
CA ILE A 101 24.93 -5.79 -14.11
C ILE A 101 25.22 -6.99 -13.20
N THR A 102 25.58 -6.72 -11.96
CA THR A 102 25.79 -7.76 -10.94
C THR A 102 24.55 -7.90 -10.07
N ALA A 103 24.00 -9.11 -10.03
CA ALA A 103 22.84 -9.44 -9.22
C ALA A 103 23.01 -10.83 -8.56
N LYS A 104 22.55 -10.97 -7.32
CA LYS A 104 22.44 -12.29 -6.69
C LYS A 104 21.29 -13.06 -7.33
N LYS A 105 21.52 -14.31 -7.75
CA LYS A 105 20.51 -15.18 -8.40
C LYS A 105 19.18 -15.27 -7.63
N LYS A 106 19.23 -15.27 -6.29
CA LYS A 106 18.05 -15.24 -5.41
C LYS A 106 17.17 -13.99 -5.59
N VAL A 107 17.79 -12.81 -5.82
CA VAL A 107 17.07 -11.53 -6.00
C VAL A 107 16.39 -11.45 -7.38
N LEU A 108 16.89 -12.21 -8.36
CA LEU A 108 16.29 -12.28 -9.69
C LEU A 108 15.10 -13.26 -9.77
N THR A 109 14.97 -14.16 -8.79
CA THR A 109 13.97 -15.24 -8.78
C THR A 109 12.82 -15.01 -7.80
N LEU A 110 12.99 -14.11 -6.83
CA LEU A 110 11.92 -13.72 -5.90
C LEU A 110 11.08 -12.57 -6.49
N PRO A 111 9.77 -12.48 -6.16
CA PRO A 111 8.97 -11.28 -6.41
C PRO A 111 9.69 -10.08 -5.80
N ALA A 112 9.63 -8.93 -6.47
CA ALA A 112 10.37 -7.72 -6.12
C ALA A 112 10.13 -7.27 -4.67
N VAL A 113 10.89 -7.82 -3.73
CA VAL A 113 10.96 -7.38 -2.34
C VAL A 113 12.43 -7.16 -2.08
N THR A 114 12.88 -5.94 -2.33
CA THR A 114 14.09 -5.46 -1.66
C THR A 114 13.61 -4.91 -0.34
N GLU A 115 13.86 -5.65 0.73
CA GLU A 115 13.76 -5.06 2.04
C GLU A 115 14.72 -3.84 2.10
N HIS A 116 14.23 -2.70 2.60
CA HIS A 116 15.00 -1.46 2.77
C HIS A 116 16.30 -1.73 3.54
N ARG A 117 17.45 -1.70 2.86
CA ARG A 117 18.76 -2.14 3.41
C ARG A 117 19.22 -1.43 4.68
N GLN A 118 18.63 -0.31 5.07
CA GLN A 118 19.26 0.58 6.04
C GLN A 118 18.91 0.29 7.51
N HIS A 119 17.73 -0.26 7.84
CA HIS A 119 17.36 -0.50 9.25
C HIS A 119 16.46 -1.73 9.51
N LEU A 120 16.61 -2.77 8.67
CA LEU A 120 15.95 -4.06 8.88
C LEU A 120 16.54 -4.79 10.08
N GLY A 121 15.90 -4.63 11.22
CA GLY A 121 16.27 -5.37 12.42
C GLY A 121 16.29 -4.54 13.68
N LEU A 122 15.91 -3.26 13.64
CA LEU A 122 15.64 -2.50 14.85
C LEU A 122 14.35 -3.03 15.48
N ARG A 123 14.57 -4.05 16.31
CA ARG A 123 13.59 -4.62 17.21
C ARG A 123 13.27 -3.63 18.32
N ARG A 124 12.15 -3.85 18.96
CA ARG A 124 11.78 -3.08 20.15
C ARG A 124 12.89 -3.21 21.20
N CYS A 125 13.44 -2.08 21.63
CA CYS A 125 14.33 -2.01 22.78
C CYS A 125 13.48 -1.87 24.05
N LEU A 126 13.59 -2.83 24.97
CA LEU A 126 12.80 -2.82 26.21
C LEU A 126 13.16 -1.66 27.15
N LEU A 127 14.34 -1.06 26.99
CA LEU A 127 14.74 0.14 27.73
C LEU A 127 14.02 1.40 27.22
N ASN A 128 13.62 1.42 25.94
CA ASN A 128 12.84 2.51 25.39
C ASN A 128 11.35 2.33 25.74
N LYS A 129 10.90 3.11 26.72
CA LYS A 129 9.51 3.06 27.22
C LYS A 129 8.51 3.84 26.36
N ASN A 130 8.97 4.52 25.32
CA ASN A 130 8.08 5.28 24.43
C ASN A 130 7.15 4.33 23.68
N THR A 131 5.87 4.69 23.64
CA THR A 131 4.79 3.98 22.96
C THR A 131 4.16 4.91 21.95
N VAL A 132 4.17 4.49 20.69
CA VAL A 132 3.36 5.10 19.63
C VAL A 132 2.11 4.26 19.45
N LEU A 133 0.95 4.87 19.63
CA LEU A 133 -0.35 4.24 19.38
C LEU A 133 -0.92 4.77 18.06
N LEU A 134 -1.27 3.87 17.16
CA LEU A 134 -1.82 4.15 15.84
C LEU A 134 -3.26 3.62 15.82
N LEU A 135 -4.25 4.51 15.75
CA LEU A 135 -5.66 4.13 15.66
C LEU A 135 -6.06 4.00 14.19
N GLY A 136 -6.46 2.80 13.78
CA GLY A 136 -6.85 2.44 12.42
C GLY A 136 -6.01 1.29 11.85
N GLY A 137 -6.67 0.35 11.18
CA GLY A 137 -6.05 -0.78 10.48
C GLY A 137 -5.75 -0.53 8.99
N GLY A 138 -5.79 0.72 8.52
CA GLY A 138 -5.60 1.08 7.11
C GLY A 138 -4.14 1.26 6.67
N VAL A 139 -3.94 1.55 5.39
CA VAL A 139 -2.61 1.78 4.78
C VAL A 139 -1.83 2.91 5.45
N ALA A 140 -2.52 3.97 5.91
CA ALA A 140 -1.87 5.10 6.56
C ALA A 140 -1.18 4.70 7.88
N ALA A 141 -1.86 3.91 8.72
CA ALA A 141 -1.29 3.40 9.96
C ALA A 141 -0.18 2.38 9.68
N LEU A 142 -0.37 1.50 8.69
CA LEU A 142 0.64 0.51 8.29
C LEU A 142 1.94 1.18 7.86
N VAL A 143 1.86 2.13 6.94
CA VAL A 143 3.03 2.88 6.43
C VAL A 143 3.70 3.62 7.58
N CYS A 144 2.95 4.28 8.46
CA CYS A 144 3.53 4.94 9.63
C CYS A 144 4.29 3.94 10.53
N ALA A 145 3.72 2.78 10.84
CA ALA A 145 4.37 1.76 11.67
C ALA A 145 5.66 1.23 11.03
N GLU A 146 5.64 0.96 9.73
CA GLU A 146 6.81 0.52 8.97
C GLU A 146 7.89 1.60 8.93
N THR A 147 7.53 2.84 8.60
CA THR A 147 8.44 3.98 8.56
C THR A 147 9.06 4.25 9.92
N LEU A 148 8.30 4.19 11.02
CA LEU A 148 8.88 4.34 12.36
C LEU A 148 10.01 3.32 12.61
N ARG A 149 9.81 2.06 12.22
CA ARG A 149 10.87 1.04 12.34
C ARG A 149 12.05 1.31 11.40
N GLN A 150 11.78 1.73 10.17
CA GLN A 150 12.80 2.06 9.17
C GLN A 150 13.65 3.27 9.58
N GLU A 151 13.05 4.27 10.22
CA GLU A 151 13.73 5.46 10.75
C GLU A 151 14.37 5.21 12.14
N GLY A 152 14.33 3.96 12.61
CA GLY A 152 15.03 3.51 13.81
C GLY A 152 14.34 3.81 15.14
N PHE A 153 13.03 4.05 15.13
CA PHE A 153 12.26 4.07 16.37
C PHE A 153 12.29 2.70 17.06
N THR A 154 12.86 2.64 18.26
CA THR A 154 13.04 1.41 19.04
C THR A 154 11.97 1.21 20.12
N GLY A 155 11.03 2.13 20.28
CA GLY A 155 9.96 2.01 21.27
C GLY A 155 8.87 1.02 20.86
N ARG A 156 7.82 0.92 21.68
CA ARG A 156 6.64 0.10 21.40
C ARG A 156 5.79 0.77 20.31
N ILE A 157 5.38 0.01 19.30
CA ILE A 157 4.40 0.45 18.29
C ILE A 157 3.17 -0.43 18.42
N ILE A 158 2.01 0.19 18.56
CA ILE A 158 0.72 -0.48 18.65
C ILE A 158 -0.18 0.08 17.56
N MET A 159 -0.70 -0.79 16.72
CA MET A 159 -1.80 -0.50 15.80
C MET A 159 -3.07 -1.12 16.39
N ALA A 160 -4.14 -0.34 16.50
CA ALA A 160 -5.42 -0.82 17.02
C ALA A 160 -6.54 -0.50 16.02
N THR A 161 -7.38 -1.48 15.72
CA THR A 161 -8.49 -1.36 14.79
C THR A 161 -9.70 -2.10 15.32
N ASP A 162 -10.90 -1.60 15.04
CA ASP A 162 -12.19 -2.27 15.28
C ASP A 162 -12.40 -3.49 14.35
N GLU A 163 -11.75 -3.48 13.18
CA GLU A 163 -11.80 -4.58 12.22
C GLU A 163 -11.13 -5.89 12.69
N LYS A 164 -11.54 -7.01 12.07
CA LYS A 164 -11.02 -8.38 12.36
C LYS A 164 -9.71 -8.71 11.63
N HIS A 165 -9.34 -7.91 10.64
CA HIS A 165 -8.24 -8.19 9.73
C HIS A 165 -7.04 -7.29 10.00
N VAL A 166 -5.86 -7.81 9.70
CA VAL A 166 -4.66 -6.99 9.50
C VAL A 166 -4.84 -6.08 8.27
N PRO A 167 -3.99 -5.04 8.08
CA PRO A 167 -4.18 -4.09 7.00
C PRO A 167 -4.27 -4.78 5.64
N TYR A 168 -5.30 -4.43 4.88
CA TYR A 168 -5.63 -5.06 3.61
C TYR A 168 -6.03 -4.03 2.55
N ASP A 169 -5.99 -4.47 1.31
CA ASP A 169 -6.23 -3.66 0.14
C ASP A 169 -7.72 -3.49 -0.14
N LYS A 170 -8.29 -2.41 0.40
CA LYS A 170 -9.71 -2.07 0.18
C LYS A 170 -10.05 -1.87 -1.30
N SER A 171 -9.08 -1.53 -2.16
CA SER A 171 -9.33 -1.32 -3.60
C SER A 171 -9.60 -2.61 -4.37
N LYS A 172 -9.20 -3.76 -3.82
CA LYS A 172 -9.49 -5.08 -4.41
C LYS A 172 -10.92 -5.55 -4.16
N LEU A 173 -11.56 -5.04 -3.10
CA LEU A 173 -12.89 -5.52 -2.69
C LEU A 173 -13.97 -5.37 -3.75
N SER A 174 -13.87 -4.37 -4.64
CA SER A 174 -14.81 -4.16 -5.75
C SER A 174 -14.32 -4.71 -7.09
N LYS A 175 -13.06 -5.14 -7.19
CA LYS A 175 -12.43 -5.57 -8.46
C LYS A 175 -12.30 -7.09 -8.57
N GLU A 176 -12.05 -7.73 -7.44
CA GLU A 176 -11.83 -9.17 -7.32
C GLU A 176 -12.74 -9.66 -6.19
N MET A 177 -13.97 -10.02 -6.54
CA MET A 177 -14.94 -10.58 -5.60
C MET A 177 -14.60 -12.06 -5.33
N ASN A 178 -15.01 -12.61 -4.17
CA ASN A 178 -14.72 -13.99 -3.73
C ASN A 178 -13.28 -14.27 -3.27
N LEU A 179 -12.51 -13.23 -2.94
CA LEU A 179 -11.18 -13.42 -2.37
C LEU A 179 -11.26 -13.86 -0.91
N LYS A 180 -10.30 -14.70 -0.49
CA LYS A 180 -10.10 -14.91 0.94
C LYS A 180 -9.49 -13.63 1.54
N PRO A 181 -9.78 -13.30 2.80
CA PRO A 181 -9.18 -12.11 3.42
C PRO A 181 -7.65 -12.06 3.29
N GLU A 182 -6.99 -13.22 3.40
CA GLU A 182 -5.53 -13.31 3.31
C GLU A 182 -4.96 -12.94 1.94
N ASP A 183 -5.77 -13.05 0.87
CA ASP A 183 -5.37 -12.72 -0.51
C ASP A 183 -5.32 -11.20 -0.74
N VAL A 184 -5.97 -10.43 0.13
CA VAL A 184 -6.01 -8.97 0.07
C VAL A 184 -5.15 -8.30 1.14
N TYR A 185 -4.51 -9.05 2.04
CA TYR A 185 -3.63 -8.46 3.06
C TYR A 185 -2.44 -7.72 2.43
N LEU A 186 -2.23 -6.49 2.86
CA LEU A 186 -1.10 -5.66 2.44
C LEU A 186 0.20 -6.19 3.05
N ARG A 187 0.14 -6.58 4.33
CA ARG A 187 1.19 -7.31 5.04
C ARG A 187 0.59 -8.47 5.81
N LYS A 188 1.26 -9.62 5.77
CA LYS A 188 0.85 -10.77 6.57
C LYS A 188 1.16 -10.53 8.06
N PRO A 189 0.43 -11.17 8.99
CA PRO A 189 0.70 -11.05 10.43
C PRO A 189 2.16 -11.31 10.82
N GLU A 190 2.82 -12.27 10.14
CA GLU A 190 4.22 -12.62 10.42
C GLU A 190 5.18 -11.47 10.09
N PHE A 191 4.85 -10.65 9.08
CA PHE A 191 5.65 -9.48 8.71
C PHE A 191 5.64 -8.42 9.82
N LEU A 192 4.46 -8.16 10.40
CA LEU A 192 4.29 -7.20 11.50
C LEU A 192 5.01 -7.70 12.76
N LYS A 193 4.82 -8.99 13.07
CA LYS A 193 5.49 -9.66 14.21
C LYS A 193 7.01 -9.62 14.09
N ALA A 194 7.56 -9.87 12.90
CA ALA A 194 9.00 -9.82 12.67
C ALA A 194 9.63 -8.43 12.91
N ARG A 195 8.81 -7.38 12.92
CA ARG A 195 9.21 -5.97 13.14
C ARG A 195 8.80 -5.44 14.52
N ASP A 196 8.35 -6.31 15.43
CA ASP A 196 7.79 -5.93 16.74
C ASP A 196 6.73 -4.84 16.64
N ILE A 197 5.85 -4.94 15.64
CA ILE A 197 4.65 -4.11 15.50
C ILE A 197 3.49 -4.91 16.08
N GLU A 198 2.91 -4.41 17.16
CA GLU A 198 1.72 -5.01 17.76
C GLU A 198 0.48 -4.59 16.95
N PHE A 199 -0.34 -5.55 16.55
CA PHE A 199 -1.58 -5.27 15.82
C PHE A 199 -2.76 -5.86 16.61
N TRP A 200 -3.64 -4.99 17.10
CA TRP A 200 -4.80 -5.33 17.89
C TRP A 200 -6.05 -5.21 17.02
N THR A 201 -6.62 -6.36 16.65
CA THR A 201 -7.91 -6.48 15.98
C THR A 201 -9.05 -6.37 16.97
N GLU A 202 -10.25 -6.06 16.48
CA GLU A 202 -11.49 -5.99 17.30
C GLU A 202 -11.35 -5.09 18.54
N LYS A 203 -10.54 -4.03 18.38
CA LYS A 203 -10.13 -3.10 19.43
C LYS A 203 -10.57 -1.68 19.09
N GLU A 204 -11.88 -1.47 19.17
CA GLU A 204 -12.51 -0.18 18.89
C GLU A 204 -12.13 0.87 19.94
N ALA A 205 -11.52 1.97 19.49
CA ALA A 205 -11.20 3.12 20.34
C ALA A 205 -12.42 4.06 20.41
N VAL A 206 -12.93 4.30 21.63
CA VAL A 206 -14.17 5.06 21.84
C VAL A 206 -13.94 6.45 22.43
N SER A 207 -12.77 6.70 23.03
CA SER A 207 -12.40 8.06 23.46
C SER A 207 -10.90 8.23 23.59
N VAL A 208 -10.44 9.47 23.39
CA VAL A 208 -9.05 9.89 23.59
C VAL A 208 -9.02 10.98 24.67
N ASP A 209 -8.25 10.74 25.72
CA ASP A 209 -7.92 11.73 26.75
C ASP A 209 -6.53 12.28 26.45
N PHE A 210 -6.47 13.46 25.84
CA PHE A 210 -5.21 14.11 25.45
C PHE A 210 -4.41 14.62 26.65
N GLN A 211 -5.07 14.98 27.77
CA GLN A 211 -4.39 15.45 28.97
C GLN A 211 -3.67 14.30 29.69
N LYS A 212 -4.33 13.13 29.79
CA LYS A 212 -3.74 11.92 30.40
C LYS A 212 -3.00 11.04 29.40
N GLN A 213 -2.94 11.46 28.14
CA GLN A 213 -2.37 10.73 27.00
C GLN A 213 -2.82 9.27 26.98
N ARG A 214 -4.13 9.05 26.95
CA ARG A 214 -4.73 7.73 27.08
C ARG A 214 -5.92 7.53 26.14
N VAL A 215 -5.94 6.40 25.44
CA VAL A 215 -7.09 5.94 24.66
C VAL A 215 -7.88 4.93 25.49
N ARG A 216 -9.21 5.04 25.47
CA ARG A 216 -10.13 4.03 26.01
C ARG A 216 -10.76 3.25 24.87
N PHE A 217 -10.92 1.96 25.09
CA PHE A 217 -11.52 1.04 24.12
C PHE A 217 -12.91 0.60 24.57
N MET A 218 -13.70 0.09 23.63
CA MET A 218 -15.09 -0.32 23.85
C MET A 218 -15.22 -1.42 24.92
N ASP A 219 -14.21 -2.29 25.04
CA ASP A 219 -14.13 -3.34 26.06
C ASP A 219 -13.80 -2.84 27.48
N GLY A 220 -13.74 -1.52 27.69
CA GLY A 220 -13.42 -0.88 28.96
C GLY A 220 -11.93 -0.78 29.27
N SER A 221 -11.06 -1.42 28.49
CA SER A 221 -9.61 -1.32 28.65
C SER A 221 -9.09 0.05 28.20
N SER A 222 -7.82 0.35 28.53
CA SER A 222 -7.20 1.60 28.12
C SER A 222 -5.71 1.46 27.86
N GLN A 223 -5.17 2.25 26.93
CA GLN A 223 -3.75 2.27 26.58
C GLN A 223 -3.21 3.70 26.67
N LYS A 224 -2.15 3.89 27.47
CA LYS A 224 -1.38 5.13 27.48
C LYS A 224 -0.49 5.22 26.25
N TYR A 225 -0.24 6.42 25.77
CA TYR A 225 0.65 6.65 24.64
C TYR A 225 1.58 7.83 24.92
N GLN A 226 2.72 7.87 24.23
CA GLN A 226 3.58 9.06 24.16
C GLN A 226 3.32 9.83 22.87
N GLN A 227 2.99 9.13 21.79
CA GLN A 227 2.57 9.70 20.52
C GLN A 227 1.34 8.94 20.02
N LEU A 228 0.40 9.67 19.42
CA LEU A 228 -0.85 9.13 18.90
C LEU A 228 -1.00 9.53 17.43
N LEU A 229 -1.25 8.56 16.57
CA LEU A 229 -1.76 8.79 15.22
C LEU A 229 -3.23 8.38 15.17
N ILE A 230 -4.09 9.27 14.68
CA ILE A 230 -5.48 8.95 14.34
C ILE A 230 -5.56 8.77 12.83
N ALA A 231 -5.67 7.52 12.39
CA ALA A 231 -5.71 7.09 11.00
C ALA A 231 -6.91 6.16 10.75
N THR A 232 -8.06 6.48 11.36
CA THR A 232 -9.30 5.68 11.33
C THR A 232 -9.99 5.66 9.98
N GLY A 233 -9.52 6.44 9.01
CA GLY A 233 -10.10 6.52 7.67
C GLY A 233 -11.51 7.12 7.68
N SER A 234 -12.36 6.57 6.83
CA SER A 234 -13.74 7.03 6.63
C SER A 234 -14.69 5.83 6.60
N HIS A 235 -15.93 6.04 7.02
CA HIS A 235 -17.00 5.06 6.88
C HIS A 235 -18.00 5.51 5.83
N SER A 236 -18.55 4.54 5.09
CA SER A 236 -19.63 4.82 4.14
C SER A 236 -20.91 5.16 4.89
N GLY A 237 -21.60 6.21 4.44
CA GLY A 237 -22.91 6.58 5.00
C GLY A 237 -23.97 5.52 4.68
N PHE A 238 -24.85 5.26 5.64
CA PHE A 238 -26.01 4.38 5.43
C PHE A 238 -27.14 5.11 4.72
N LEU A 239 -27.91 4.36 3.92
CA LEU A 239 -29.15 4.88 3.34
C LEU A 239 -30.16 5.14 4.45
N LYS A 240 -30.71 6.35 4.48
CA LYS A 240 -31.74 6.77 5.46
C LYS A 240 -33.12 6.72 4.82
N VAL A 241 -33.54 5.53 4.40
CA VAL A 241 -34.84 5.29 3.75
C VAL A 241 -35.51 4.03 4.33
N PRO A 242 -36.85 3.93 4.27
CA PRO A 242 -37.54 2.70 4.66
C PRO A 242 -36.99 1.48 3.92
N GLY A 243 -36.71 0.39 4.65
CA GLY A 243 -36.17 -0.85 4.09
C GLY A 243 -34.65 -0.86 3.87
N ALA A 244 -33.91 0.15 4.34
CA ALA A 244 -32.44 0.16 4.27
C ALA A 244 -31.77 -0.95 5.11
N ASP A 245 -32.51 -1.57 6.02
CA ASP A 245 -32.12 -2.66 6.91
C ASP A 245 -32.44 -4.06 6.36
N LEU A 246 -33.05 -4.15 5.16
CA LEU A 246 -33.32 -5.43 4.50
C LEU A 246 -32.03 -6.19 4.22
N GLN A 247 -32.06 -7.52 4.35
CA GLN A 247 -30.86 -8.38 4.29
C GLN A 247 -30.06 -8.28 2.97
N ASN A 248 -30.72 -7.90 1.88
CA ASN A 248 -30.15 -7.72 0.54
C ASN A 248 -29.62 -6.31 0.27
N VAL A 249 -29.80 -5.35 1.20
CA VAL A 249 -29.13 -4.06 1.17
C VAL A 249 -27.76 -4.24 1.82
N CYS A 250 -26.70 -4.08 1.04
CA CYS A 250 -25.33 -4.34 1.48
C CYS A 250 -24.44 -3.12 1.24
N MET A 251 -23.46 -2.94 2.12
CA MET A 251 -22.33 -2.02 1.92
C MET A 251 -21.11 -2.82 1.46
N LEU A 252 -20.13 -2.14 0.86
CA LEU A 252 -18.85 -2.73 0.49
C LEU A 252 -17.71 -2.01 1.21
N GLN A 253 -17.33 -2.51 2.39
CA GLN A 253 -16.21 -2.01 3.20
C GLN A 253 -15.27 -3.13 3.64
N THR A 254 -15.77 -4.35 3.86
CA THR A 254 -14.98 -5.50 4.32
C THR A 254 -14.92 -6.66 3.31
N PRO A 255 -13.94 -7.59 3.44
CA PRO A 255 -13.90 -8.83 2.65
C PRO A 255 -15.17 -9.69 2.78
N GLU A 256 -15.77 -9.75 3.97
CA GLU A 256 -17.02 -10.50 4.25
C GLU A 256 -18.18 -9.89 3.46
N GLU A 257 -18.26 -8.56 3.45
CA GLU A 257 -19.28 -7.83 2.71
C GLU A 257 -19.15 -8.03 1.21
N SER A 258 -17.93 -7.97 0.66
CA SER A 258 -17.63 -8.31 -0.73
C SER A 258 -18.13 -9.73 -1.08
N SER A 259 -17.79 -10.71 -0.24
CA SER A 259 -18.23 -12.09 -0.42
C SER A 259 -19.76 -12.26 -0.29
N LYS A 260 -20.40 -11.52 0.62
CA LYS A 260 -21.86 -11.52 0.81
C LYS A 260 -22.57 -10.95 -0.41
N ILE A 261 -22.10 -9.82 -0.95
CA ILE A 261 -22.66 -9.19 -2.15
C ILE A 261 -22.63 -10.15 -3.32
N LEU A 262 -21.49 -10.80 -3.58
CA LEU A 262 -21.36 -11.76 -4.69
C LEU A 262 -22.40 -12.89 -4.59
N LYS A 263 -22.51 -13.50 -3.40
CA LYS A 263 -23.47 -14.58 -3.14
C LYS A 263 -24.92 -14.13 -3.36
N LEU A 264 -25.27 -12.92 -2.93
CA LEU A 264 -26.64 -12.41 -3.06
C LEU A 264 -26.99 -11.98 -4.49
N ALA A 265 -26.03 -11.42 -5.23
CA ALA A 265 -26.23 -10.86 -6.56
C ALA A 265 -26.17 -11.90 -7.70
N THR A 266 -25.52 -13.04 -7.47
CA THR A 266 -25.33 -14.07 -8.52
C THR A 266 -26.69 -14.55 -9.05
N GLY A 267 -26.91 -14.39 -10.36
CA GLY A 267 -28.16 -14.77 -11.03
C GLY A 267 -29.37 -13.87 -10.73
N LYS A 268 -29.17 -12.66 -10.20
CA LYS A 268 -30.23 -11.72 -9.84
C LYS A 268 -30.01 -10.32 -10.43
N ASN A 269 -31.04 -9.49 -10.38
CA ASN A 269 -30.93 -8.07 -10.70
C ASN A 269 -30.25 -7.33 -9.55
N LEU A 270 -29.20 -6.57 -9.87
CA LEU A 270 -28.44 -5.76 -8.92
C LEU A 270 -28.78 -4.28 -9.12
N VAL A 271 -29.02 -3.56 -8.02
CA VAL A 271 -29.15 -2.09 -8.01
C VAL A 271 -28.01 -1.52 -7.19
N ILE A 272 -27.24 -0.61 -7.79
CA ILE A 272 -26.15 0.10 -7.13
C ILE A 272 -26.64 1.51 -6.79
N VAL A 273 -26.64 1.85 -5.51
CA VAL A 273 -27.05 3.18 -5.04
C VAL A 273 -25.81 4.05 -4.85
N GLY A 274 -25.49 4.83 -5.89
CA GLY A 274 -24.36 5.76 -5.92
C GLY A 274 -23.47 5.56 -7.15
N ALA A 275 -23.21 6.63 -7.89
CA ALA A 275 -22.42 6.62 -9.12
C ALA A 275 -20.95 7.06 -8.88
N SER A 276 -20.39 6.73 -7.72
CA SER A 276 -18.99 7.00 -7.41
C SER A 276 -18.08 6.05 -8.18
N PHE A 277 -16.77 6.28 -8.14
CA PHE A 277 -15.79 5.37 -8.74
C PHE A 277 -15.90 3.92 -8.23
N ILE A 278 -16.31 3.72 -6.98
CA ILE A 278 -16.52 2.38 -6.43
C ILE A 278 -17.77 1.76 -7.06
N GLY A 279 -18.86 2.53 -7.16
CA GLY A 279 -20.12 2.07 -7.74
C GLY A 279 -20.01 1.69 -9.22
N THR A 280 -19.18 2.38 -10.00
CA THR A 280 -18.99 2.07 -11.44
C THR A 280 -18.08 0.86 -11.70
N ARG A 281 -17.47 0.29 -10.65
CA ARG A 281 -16.55 -0.85 -10.75
C ARG A 281 -17.16 -2.17 -10.26
N LEU A 282 -18.38 -2.14 -9.73
CA LEU A 282 -19.13 -3.28 -9.21
C LEU A 282 -19.94 -4.02 -10.27
#